data_AF-A0A828RW02-F1
#
_entry.id   AF-A0A828RW02-F1
#
_cell.length_a   1.000
_cell.length_b   1.000
_cell.length_c   1.000
_cell.angle_alpha   90.00
_cell.angle_beta   90.00
_cell.angle_gamma   90.00
#
_symmetry.space_group_name_H-M   'P 1'
#
loop_
_entity.id
_entity.type
_entity.pdbx_description
1 polymer ?
#
loop_
_entity_poly.entity_id
_entity_poly.type
_entity_poly.pdbx_seq_one_letter_code
_entity_poly.pdbx_strand_id
1 'polypeptide(L)'
;MKFQLVDPSYCVTTDLTYHKHAIREGIHVLYPNATINIHRYYFEIEDESTEIIKDLPLINEEIAARDPYLKSLFKDYPTKQNNEITLSSFLFKDAN
;
A
#
# COMPACT_ATOMS: atom_id res chain seq x y z
N MET A 1 4.72 -10.59 -3.18
CA MET A 1 3.90 -9.62 -3.94
C MET A 1 4.48 -8.21 -3.83
N LYS A 2 4.30 -7.35 -4.83
CA LYS A 2 4.96 -6.03 -4.91
C LYS A 2 3.93 -4.91 -4.95
N PHE A 3 4.10 -3.91 -4.09
CA PHE A 3 3.17 -2.79 -3.96
C PHE A 3 3.89 -1.45 -4.14
N GLN A 4 3.27 -0.54 -4.88
CA GLN A 4 3.80 0.80 -5.17
C GLN A 4 2.73 1.86 -4.95
N LEU A 5 3.14 3.12 -4.83
CA LEU A 5 2.20 4.23 -4.73
C LEU A 5 1.24 4.25 -5.92
N VAL A 6 -0.02 4.58 -5.67
CA VAL A 6 -1.03 4.69 -6.73
C VAL A 6 -0.60 5.69 -7.80
N ASP A 7 -0.15 6.87 -7.36
CA ASP A 7 0.39 7.93 -8.20
C ASP A 7 1.93 7.89 -8.20
N PRO A 8 2.55 7.44 -9.31
CA PRO A 8 4.00 7.31 -9.41
C PRO A 8 4.72 8.67 -9.47
N SER A 9 4.01 9.79 -9.67
CA SER A 9 4.65 11.12 -9.65
C SER A 9 5.25 11.44 -8.27
N TYR A 10 4.71 10.84 -7.21
CA TYR A 10 5.25 10.97 -5.85
C TYR A 10 6.58 10.26 -5.65
N CYS A 11 7.02 9.36 -6.54
CA CYS A 11 8.36 8.76 -6.46
C CYS A 11 9.50 9.80 -6.59
N VAL A 12 9.21 11.02 -7.07
CA VAL A 12 10.20 12.11 -7.12
C VAL A 12 10.51 12.63 -5.71
N THR A 13 9.53 12.64 -4.82
CA THR A 13 9.60 13.28 -3.49
C THR A 13 9.46 12.31 -2.33
N THR A 14 8.96 11.09 -2.57
CA THR A 14 8.75 10.06 -1.57
C THR A 14 9.77 8.95 -1.72
N ASP A 15 10.53 8.69 -0.65
CA ASP A 15 11.37 7.51 -0.50
C ASP A 15 10.78 6.64 0.62
N LEU A 16 10.18 5.51 0.26
CA LEU A 16 9.46 4.63 1.18
C LEU A 16 10.37 4.03 2.26
N THR A 17 11.70 4.04 2.09
CA THR A 17 12.62 3.56 3.13
C THR A 17 12.61 4.44 4.38
N TYR A 18 12.24 5.73 4.27
CA TYR A 18 12.01 6.61 5.41
C TYR A 18 10.68 6.35 6.12
N HIS A 19 9.74 5.71 5.44
CA HIS A 19 8.40 5.37 5.97
C HIS A 19 8.28 3.89 6.39
N LYS A 20 9.43 3.20 6.51
CA LYS A 20 9.49 1.75 6.77
C LYS A 20 8.73 1.30 8.02
N HIS A 21 8.68 2.15 9.05
CA HIS A 21 7.98 1.84 10.30
C HIS A 21 6.46 1.81 10.07
N ALA A 22 5.90 2.84 9.44
CA ALA A 22 4.47 2.89 9.14
C ALA A 22 4.03 1.74 8.22
N ILE A 23 4.84 1.43 7.21
CA ILE A 23 4.59 0.31 6.29
C ILE A 23 4.56 -1.02 7.05
N ARG A 24 5.60 -1.32 7.85
CA ARG A 24 5.69 -2.58 8.59
C ARG A 24 4.56 -2.74 9.60
N GLU A 25 4.40 -1.76 10.49
CA GLU A 25 3.40 -1.80 11.54
C GLU A 25 1.97 -1.81 10.98
N GLY A 26 1.73 -1.13 9.85
CA GLY A 26 0.43 -1.14 9.19
C GLY A 26 0.08 -2.52 8.62
N ILE A 27 1.05 -3.18 7.95
CA ILE A 27 0.86 -4.54 7.41
C ILE A 27 0.72 -5.56 8.55
N HIS A 28 1.52 -5.43 9.61
CA HIS A 28 1.56 -6.36 10.74
C HIS A 28 0.30 -6.36 11.60
N VAL A 29 -0.58 -5.37 11.47
CA VAL A 29 -1.93 -5.41 12.08
C VAL A 29 -2.74 -6.60 11.59
N LEU A 30 -2.65 -6.89 10.29
CA LEU A 30 -3.41 -7.95 9.64
C LEU A 30 -2.57 -9.21 9.43
N TYR A 31 -1.27 -9.02 9.17
CA TYR A 31 -0.33 -10.09 8.86
C TYR A 31 0.89 -10.03 9.78
N PRO A 32 0.77 -10.41 11.07
CA PRO A 32 1.82 -10.19 12.08
C PRO A 32 3.17 -10.84 11.79
N ASN A 33 3.17 -11.89 10.97
CA ASN A 33 4.37 -12.66 10.62
C ASN A 33 4.87 -12.39 9.19
N ALA A 34 4.32 -11.39 8.50
CA ALA A 34 4.73 -11.06 7.14
C ALA A 34 6.18 -10.57 7.10
N THR A 35 6.99 -11.17 6.21
CA THR A 35 8.31 -10.65 5.87
C THR A 35 8.14 -9.53 4.83
N ILE A 36 8.67 -8.35 5.13
CA ILE A 36 8.43 -7.13 4.33
C ILE A 36 9.78 -6.51 3.94
N ASN A 37 10.04 -6.46 2.64
CA ASN A 37 11.20 -5.81 2.04
C ASN A 37 10.79 -4.44 1.49
N ILE A 38 11.43 -3.37 1.96
CA ILE A 38 11.05 -2.00 1.62
C ILE A 38 12.16 -1.38 0.80
N HIS A 39 11.80 -0.92 -0.39
CA HIS A 39 12.68 -0.27 -1.35
C HIS A 39 12.26 1.20 -1.49
N ARG A 40 13.05 1.97 -2.23
CA ARG A 40 12.83 3.41 -2.40
C ARG A 40 11.43 3.76 -2.93
N TYR A 41 10.90 2.97 -3.86
CA TYR A 41 9.67 3.29 -4.61
C TYR A 41 8.56 2.24 -4.49
N TYR A 42 8.84 1.13 -3.82
CA TYR A 42 7.91 0.03 -3.64
C TYR A 42 8.28 -0.75 -2.39
N PHE A 43 7.38 -1.61 -1.94
CA PHE A 43 7.70 -2.65 -0.98
C PHE A 43 7.20 -4.00 -1.47
N GLU A 44 7.77 -5.06 -0.94
CA GLU A 44 7.40 -6.44 -1.22
C GLU A 44 6.99 -7.11 0.08
N ILE A 45 5.92 -7.89 0.01
CA ILE A 45 5.53 -8.83 1.06
C ILE A 45 5.87 -10.22 0.54
N GLU A 46 6.70 -10.96 1.26
CA GLU A 46 7.03 -12.37 0.94
C GLU A 46 5.89 -13.28 1.38
N ASP A 47 4.75 -13.12 0.73
CA ASP A 47 3.56 -13.95 0.85
C ASP A 47 2.90 -13.97 -0.54
N GLU A 48 2.44 -15.15 -0.97
CA GLU A 48 1.78 -15.37 -2.25
C GLU A 48 0.25 -15.43 -2.10
N SER A 49 -0.28 -15.24 -0.89
CA SER A 49 -1.70 -15.22 -0.63
C SER A 49 -2.37 -14.04 -1.33
N THR A 50 -3.33 -14.37 -2.21
CA THR A 50 -4.20 -13.37 -2.85
C THR A 50 -5.09 -12.62 -1.86
N GLU A 51 -5.17 -13.04 -0.59
CA GLU A 51 -5.89 -12.34 0.47
C GLU A 51 -5.31 -10.96 0.75
N ILE A 52 -3.99 -10.79 0.60
CA ILE A 52 -3.33 -9.49 0.78
C ILE A 52 -3.87 -8.44 -0.20
N ILE A 53 -4.19 -8.82 -1.44
CA ILE A 53 -4.79 -7.90 -2.42
C ILE A 53 -6.18 -7.47 -1.95
N LYS A 54 -6.96 -8.40 -1.40
CA LYS A 54 -8.33 -8.13 -0.93
C LYS A 54 -8.32 -7.20 0.28
N ASP A 55 -7.34 -7.37 1.16
CA ASP A 55 -7.18 -6.56 2.37
C ASP A 55 -6.38 -5.27 2.14
N LEU A 56 -5.85 -5.05 0.94
CA LEU A 56 -5.08 -3.87 0.58
C LEU A 56 -5.74 -2.53 0.94
N PRO A 57 -7.07 -2.33 0.82
CA PRO A 57 -7.70 -1.09 1.29
C PRO A 57 -7.46 -0.86 2.79
N LEU A 58 -7.60 -1.91 3.61
CA LEU A 58 -7.43 -1.80 5.05
C LEU A 58 -5.95 -1.63 5.43
N ILE A 59 -5.05 -2.35 4.73
CA ILE A 59 -3.60 -2.16 4.88
C ILE A 59 -3.21 -0.70 4.59
N ASN A 60 -3.75 -0.10 3.52
CA ASN A 60 -3.50 1.30 3.18
C ASN A 60 -3.91 2.26 4.31
N GLU A 61 -5.09 2.06 4.90
CA GLU A 61 -5.56 2.86 6.03
C GLU A 61 -4.68 2.70 7.27
N GLU A 62 -4.28 1.47 7.61
CA GLU A 62 -3.39 1.22 8.75
C GLU A 62 -2.00 1.86 8.56
N ILE A 63 -1.43 1.81 7.36
CA ILE A 63 -0.17 2.51 7.07
C ILE A 63 -0.35 4.03 7.19
N ALA A 64 -1.43 4.57 6.63
CA ALA A 64 -1.72 6.01 6.62
C ALA A 64 -2.02 6.58 8.02
N ALA A 65 -2.64 5.78 8.89
CA ALA A 65 -2.90 6.16 10.27
C ALA A 65 -1.61 6.39 11.07
N ARG A 66 -0.50 5.79 10.63
CA ARG A 66 0.82 5.86 11.29
C ARG A 66 1.75 6.90 10.66
N ASP A 67 1.40 7.44 9.50
CA ASP A 67 2.21 8.40 8.77
C ASP A 67 1.35 9.49 8.10
N PRO A 68 1.27 10.69 8.69
CA PRO A 68 0.49 11.80 8.14
C PRO A 68 0.92 12.23 6.74
N TYR A 69 2.21 12.05 6.39
CA TYR A 69 2.68 12.36 5.05
C TYR A 69 2.12 11.36 4.04
N LEU A 70 2.25 10.05 4.31
CA LEU A 70 1.67 9.04 3.43
C LEU A 70 0.15 9.18 3.29
N LYS A 71 -0.56 9.55 4.37
CA LYS A 71 -2.00 9.86 4.30
C LYS A 71 -2.35 10.94 3.28
N SER A 72 -1.48 11.95 3.10
CA SER A 72 -1.69 13.01 2.12
C SER A 72 -1.51 12.56 0.66
N LEU A 73 -0.95 11.37 0.43
CA LEU A 73 -0.67 10.83 -0.90
C LEU A 73 -1.81 9.98 -1.47
N PHE A 74 -2.92 9.82 -0.76
CA PHE A 74 -4.07 9.07 -1.26
C PHE A 74 -4.57 9.64 -2.58
N LYS A 75 -4.91 8.74 -3.49
CA LYS A 75 -5.43 9.08 -4.81
C LYS A 75 -6.58 8.16 -5.16
N ASP A 76 -7.55 8.73 -5.87
CA ASP A 76 -8.65 7.95 -6.42
C ASP A 76 -8.10 6.94 -7.42
N TYR A 77 -8.42 5.69 -7.16
CA TYR A 77 -8.00 4.54 -7.93
C TYR A 77 -9.23 3.77 -8.42
N PRO A 78 -9.35 3.48 -9.72
CA PRO A 78 -10.47 2.72 -10.24
C PRO A 78 -10.38 1.26 -9.77
N THR A 79 -11.40 0.83 -9.04
CA THR A 79 -11.58 -0.55 -8.61
C THR A 79 -12.76 -1.16 -9.36
N LYS A 80 -12.58 -2.39 -9.88
CA LYS A 80 -13.66 -3.12 -10.54
C LYS A 80 -14.36 -4.02 -9.53
N GLN A 81 -15.66 -3.79 -9.30
CA GLN A 81 -16.52 -4.66 -8.51
C GLN A 81 -17.78 -4.97 -9.31
N ASN A 82 -18.13 -6.26 -9.45
CA ASN A 82 -19.39 -6.69 -10.09
C ASN A 82 -19.68 -6.05 -11.47
N ASN A 83 -18.65 -5.90 -12.31
CA ASN A 83 -18.70 -5.21 -13.62
C ASN A 83 -18.96 -3.70 -13.59
N GLU A 84 -18.97 -3.07 -12.42
CA GLU A 84 -18.97 -1.63 -12.25
C GLU A 84 -17.57 -1.13 -11.87
N ILE A 85 -17.21 0.08 -12.35
CA ILE A 85 -15.98 0.77 -11.96
C ILE A 85 -16.37 1.77 -10.89
N THR A 86 -15.86 1.58 -9.67
CA THR A 86 -15.96 2.53 -8.57
C THR A 86 -14.61 3.20 -8.35
N LEU A 87 -14.63 4.47 -7.94
CA LEU A 87 -13.43 5.18 -7.51
C LEU A 87 -13.29 5.00 -6.00
N SER A 88 -12.17 4.43 -5.58
CA SER A 88 -11.80 4.31 -4.17
C SER A 88 -10.46 4.97 -3.95
N SER A 89 -10.29 5.72 -2.88
CA SER A 89 -9.00 6.35 -2.58
C SER A 89 -8.03 5.31 -2.01
N PHE A 90 -6.87 5.14 -2.65
CA PHE A 90 -5.84 4.18 -2.24
C PHE A 90 -4.48 4.90 -2.09
N LEU A 91 -3.64 4.36 -1.22
CA LEU A 91 -2.24 4.76 -1.09
C LEU A 91 -1.34 3.92 -1.97
N PHE A 92 -1.39 2.60 -1.80
CA PHE A 92 -0.65 1.63 -2.59
C PHE A 92 -1.57 0.78 -3.47
N LYS A 93 -1.03 0.30 -4.59
CA LYS A 93 -1.64 -0.67 -5.50
C LYS A 93 -0.66 -1.82 -5.75
N ASP A 94 -1.19 -2.98 -6.11
CA ASP A 94 -0.36 -4.08 -6.64
C ASP A 94 0.36 -3.62 -7.92
N ALA A 95 1.63 -4.01 -8.05
CA ALA A 95 2.52 -3.61 -9.13
C ALA A 95 2.72 -4.69 -10.21
N ASN A 96 1.94 -5.78 -10.14
CA ASN A 96 1.95 -6.88 -11.10
C ASN A 96 0.89 -6.68 -12.21
#